data_AF-A0A2G6F9Q7-F1
#
_entry.id   AF-A0A2G6F9Q7-F1
#
_cell.length_a   1.000
_cell.length_b   1.000
_cell.length_c   1.000
_cell.angle_alpha   90.00
_cell.angle_beta   90.00
_cell.angle_gamma   90.00
#
_symmetry.space_group_name_H-M   'P 1'
#
loop_
_entity.id
_entity.type
_entity.pdbx_description
1 polymer ?
#
loop_
_entity_poly.entity_id
_entity_poly.type
_entity_poly.pdbx_seq_one_letter_code
_entity_poly.pdbx_strand_id
1 'polypeptide(L)'
;MKISILKYLVLLSVLLLFANCRSRKSTIRKNNSNTAYKQPATSVSKPIKVQKIAEADAVLADLIARNPNLNENTLAYIKEYNDIAILKMLEYKIPASITLAQGILESSSGLSRLAVKANNHFGIKCHKSWEGKGIRHDDDARQECFRHYNHPLESFNDHSLFLTERKRYAGLFDLKLTDYKGWAKGLKKAGYATDPRYPKKLITLIEAYELYKYDEFDETFLYSGTVVKKEVARNARYIVVRKGDTLYSLAKNNNLSVDKLKWLNGLKSNNIDVGQKLYIE
;
A
#
# COMPACT_ATOMS: atom_id res chain seq x y z
N MET A 1 30.20 62.37 42.40
CA MET A 1 30.18 63.27 41.23
C MET A 1 28.79 63.18 40.59
N LYS A 2 27.95 64.23 40.75
CA LYS A 2 26.64 64.56 40.10
C LYS A 2 25.52 63.47 40.14
N ILE A 3 24.56 63.50 41.10
CA ILE A 3 23.23 64.20 41.15
C ILE A 3 22.32 63.77 39.97
N SER A 4 21.11 63.21 40.10
CA SER A 4 19.90 63.49 40.94
C SER A 4 19.15 62.20 41.34
N ILE A 5 18.71 61.90 42.57
CA ILE A 5 17.69 62.52 43.44
C ILE A 5 16.32 62.73 42.76
N LEU A 6 15.36 61.83 42.96
CA LEU A 6 14.02 62.10 43.56
C LEU A 6 13.25 60.77 43.76
N LYS A 7 13.36 60.13 44.93
CA LYS A 7 12.37 60.14 46.04
C LYS A 7 11.03 59.49 45.64
N TYR A 8 10.81 58.23 46.01
CA TYR A 8 10.28 57.79 47.32
C TYR A 8 8.75 57.64 47.32
N LEU A 9 8.34 56.40 47.62
CA LEU A 9 7.33 56.02 48.62
C LEU A 9 5.84 56.34 48.39
N VAL A 10 5.05 55.41 48.95
CA VAL A 10 3.64 55.51 49.38
C VAL A 10 2.63 55.25 48.25
N LEU A 11 2.01 54.06 48.09
CA LEU A 11 1.15 53.29 49.01
C LEU A 11 -0.15 54.03 49.35
N LEU A 12 -1.23 53.83 48.58
CA LEU A 12 -2.66 53.91 48.97
C LEU A 12 -3.50 53.77 47.68
N SER A 13 -4.23 52.68 47.43
CA SER A 13 -5.57 52.37 47.94
C SER A 13 -6.71 53.02 47.13
N VAL A 14 -7.69 52.16 46.79
CA VAL A 14 -9.14 52.45 46.66
C VAL A 14 -9.69 52.88 45.28
N LEU A 15 -10.50 51.96 44.75
CA LEU A 15 -11.72 52.08 43.95
C LEU A 15 -11.78 53.11 42.80
N LEU A 16 -12.10 52.61 41.60
CA LEU A 16 -13.44 52.83 41.02
C LEU A 16 -13.72 51.93 39.80
N LEU A 17 -14.94 51.41 39.82
CA LEU A 17 -15.61 50.59 38.81
C LEU A 17 -15.76 51.36 37.50
N PHE A 18 -15.37 50.74 36.38
CA PHE A 18 -16.08 50.93 35.12
C PHE A 18 -16.29 49.59 34.45
N ALA A 19 -17.56 49.18 34.44
CA ALA A 19 -18.08 48.14 33.58
C ALA A 19 -17.75 48.48 32.13
N ASN A 20 -17.13 47.54 31.42
CA ASN A 20 -17.18 47.56 29.97
C ASN A 20 -17.50 46.16 29.47
N CYS A 21 -18.75 46.02 28.99
CA CYS A 21 -19.21 44.90 28.21
C CYS A 21 -18.24 44.68 27.04
N ARG A 22 -17.58 43.51 26.99
CA ARG A 22 -16.91 43.04 25.79
C ARG A 22 -17.41 41.64 25.47
N SER A 23 -18.01 41.53 24.28
CA SER A 23 -18.66 40.34 23.76
C SER A 23 -17.80 39.09 23.91
N ARG A 24 -18.38 38.05 24.53
CA ARG A 24 -17.84 36.69 24.54
C ARG A 24 -17.92 36.13 23.11
N LYS A 25 -16.86 36.29 22.32
CA LYS A 25 -16.72 35.49 21.09
C LYS A 25 -16.51 34.04 21.53
N SER A 26 -17.56 33.23 21.37
CA SER A 26 -17.45 31.78 21.37
C SER A 26 -16.52 31.39 20.21
N THR A 27 -15.26 31.09 20.52
CA THR A 27 -14.45 30.29 19.61
C THR A 27 -15.06 28.90 19.58
N ILE A 28 -15.85 28.62 18.54
CA ILE A 28 -16.19 27.26 18.15
C ILE A 28 -14.85 26.58 17.83
N ARG A 29 -14.33 25.81 18.79
CA ARG A 29 -13.34 24.78 18.51
C ARG A 29 -14.00 23.84 17.49
N LYS A 30 -13.51 23.85 16.25
CA LYS A 30 -13.71 22.71 15.34
C LYS A 30 -13.00 21.52 15.98
N ASN A 31 -13.75 20.72 16.73
CA ASN A 31 -13.35 19.38 17.08
C ASN A 31 -13.40 18.55 15.79
N ASN A 32 -12.28 18.42 15.10
CA ASN A 32 -12.08 17.34 14.13
C ASN A 32 -11.83 16.04 14.90
N SER A 33 -12.88 15.48 15.50
CA SER A 33 -12.88 14.09 15.92
C SER A 33 -13.26 13.23 14.70
N ASN A 34 -12.26 12.84 13.91
CA ASN A 34 -12.38 11.71 13.00
C ASN A 34 -12.38 10.43 13.85
N THR A 35 -13.49 10.17 14.53
CA THR A 35 -13.74 8.89 15.18
C THR A 35 -14.21 7.92 14.11
N ALA A 36 -13.33 7.01 13.70
CA ALA A 36 -13.74 5.76 13.09
C ALA A 36 -14.74 5.11 14.06
N TYR A 37 -16.01 5.05 13.66
CA TYR A 37 -17.06 4.50 14.51
C TYR A 37 -16.79 3.02 14.74
N LYS A 38 -16.35 2.65 15.96
CA LYS A 38 -16.41 1.27 16.44
C LYS A 38 -17.84 1.00 16.91
N GLN A 39 -18.56 0.12 16.22
CA GLN A 39 -19.87 -0.36 16.67
C GLN A 39 -19.71 -1.46 17.73
N PRO A 40 -20.65 -1.60 18.68
CA PRO A 40 -20.66 -2.69 19.65
C PRO A 40 -20.88 -4.04 18.96
N ALA A 41 -20.23 -5.08 19.48
CA ALA A 41 -20.32 -6.43 18.97
C ALA A 41 -21.74 -7.00 19.11
N THR A 42 -22.51 -7.02 18.03
CA THR A 42 -23.50 -8.05 17.68
C THR A 42 -24.13 -7.69 16.32
N SER A 43 -23.81 -8.48 15.30
CA SER A 43 -24.67 -8.85 14.14
C SER A 43 -23.84 -9.07 12.87
N VAL A 44 -23.89 -10.32 12.40
CA VAL A 44 -23.68 -10.82 11.02
C VAL A 44 -22.54 -10.20 10.20
N SER A 45 -21.46 -10.96 10.04
CA SER A 45 -20.33 -10.69 9.13
C SER A 45 -20.81 -10.55 7.67
N LYS A 46 -21.08 -9.31 7.23
CA LYS A 46 -21.37 -9.03 5.81
C LYS A 46 -20.05 -9.01 5.02
N PRO A 47 -19.85 -9.86 4.02
CA PRO A 47 -18.55 -10.11 3.39
C PRO A 47 -17.88 -8.87 2.73
N ILE A 48 -16.55 -8.81 2.81
CA ILE A 48 -15.71 -7.88 2.05
C ILE A 48 -15.72 -8.30 0.57
N LYS A 49 -15.89 -7.31 -0.30
CA LYS A 49 -15.76 -7.46 -1.74
C LYS A 49 -14.28 -7.31 -2.11
N VAL A 50 -13.52 -8.39 -2.20
CA VAL A 50 -12.16 -8.33 -2.78
C VAL A 50 -12.28 -8.64 -4.26
N GLN A 51 -11.64 -7.82 -5.09
CA GLN A 51 -11.58 -8.07 -6.53
C GLN A 51 -10.58 -9.20 -6.79
N LYS A 52 -11.12 -10.42 -6.79
CA LYS A 52 -10.45 -11.64 -7.24
C LYS A 52 -10.66 -11.76 -8.74
N ILE A 53 -9.60 -12.05 -9.50
CA ILE A 53 -9.69 -12.30 -10.93
C ILE A 53 -9.78 -13.82 -11.09
N ALA A 54 -10.99 -14.34 -11.31
CA ALA A 54 -11.23 -15.79 -11.37
C ALA A 54 -10.40 -16.46 -12.48
N GLU A 55 -10.17 -15.72 -13.56
CA GLU A 55 -9.33 -16.09 -14.69
C GLU A 55 -7.86 -16.23 -14.28
N ALA A 56 -7.36 -15.42 -13.34
CA ALA A 56 -6.00 -15.55 -12.81
C ALA A 56 -5.86 -16.80 -11.94
N ASP A 57 -6.88 -17.14 -11.14
CA ASP A 57 -6.91 -18.40 -10.39
C ASP A 57 -7.01 -19.61 -11.32
N ALA A 58 -7.71 -19.50 -12.46
CA ALA A 58 -7.79 -20.55 -13.47
C ALA A 58 -6.43 -20.81 -14.16
N VAL A 59 -5.65 -19.76 -14.45
CA VAL A 59 -4.27 -19.90 -14.96
C VAL A 59 -3.41 -20.73 -14.00
N LEU A 60 -3.50 -20.46 -12.70
CA LEU A 60 -2.74 -21.22 -11.70
C LEU A 60 -3.25 -22.67 -11.57
N ALA A 61 -4.55 -22.88 -11.63
CA ALA A 61 -5.13 -24.23 -11.54
C ALA A 61 -4.69 -25.12 -12.71
N ASP A 62 -4.68 -24.58 -13.93
CA ASP A 62 -4.16 -25.27 -15.13
C ASP A 62 -2.66 -25.63 -14.96
N LEU A 63 -1.84 -24.71 -14.45
CA LEU A 63 -0.43 -24.99 -14.18
C LEU A 63 -0.25 -26.14 -13.19
N ILE A 64 -0.97 -26.12 -12.08
CA ILE A 64 -0.88 -27.14 -11.02
C ILE A 64 -1.31 -28.51 -11.57
N ALA A 65 -2.37 -28.56 -12.38
CA ALA A 65 -2.84 -29.79 -12.99
C ALA A 65 -1.80 -30.42 -13.93
N ARG A 66 -1.06 -29.59 -14.68
CA ARG A 66 -0.02 -30.06 -15.61
C ARG A 66 1.32 -30.36 -14.94
N ASN A 67 1.65 -29.65 -13.84
CA ASN A 67 2.94 -29.75 -13.16
C ASN A 67 2.77 -29.88 -11.63
N PRO A 68 2.33 -31.05 -11.13
CA PRO A 68 1.97 -31.23 -9.71
C PRO A 68 3.16 -31.16 -8.74
N ASN A 69 4.40 -31.28 -9.24
CA ASN A 69 5.62 -31.33 -8.41
C ASN A 69 6.28 -29.96 -8.19
N LEU A 70 5.62 -28.87 -8.56
CA LEU A 70 6.13 -27.52 -8.32
C LEU A 70 6.15 -27.20 -6.83
N ASN A 71 7.08 -26.33 -6.41
CA ASN A 71 7.21 -25.96 -5.01
C ASN A 71 5.92 -25.31 -4.46
N GLU A 72 5.32 -25.93 -3.46
CA GLU A 72 4.03 -25.55 -2.88
C GLU A 72 4.02 -24.12 -2.32
N ASN A 73 5.09 -23.69 -1.63
CA ASN A 73 5.18 -22.34 -1.09
C ASN A 73 5.15 -21.28 -2.19
N THR A 74 5.78 -21.57 -3.32
CA THR A 74 5.79 -20.68 -4.49
C THR A 74 4.43 -20.65 -5.17
N LEU A 75 3.75 -21.79 -5.30
CA LEU A 75 2.37 -21.85 -5.79
C LEU A 75 1.41 -21.06 -4.87
N ALA A 76 1.56 -21.20 -3.55
CA ALA A 76 0.77 -20.46 -2.57
C ALA A 76 1.02 -18.95 -2.67
N TYR A 77 2.28 -18.54 -2.87
CA TYR A 77 2.63 -17.13 -3.10
C TYR A 77 1.96 -16.59 -4.37
N ILE A 78 2.03 -17.33 -5.48
CA ILE A 78 1.40 -16.92 -6.74
C ILE A 78 -0.11 -16.79 -6.56
N LYS A 79 -0.76 -17.75 -5.89
CA LYS A 79 -2.21 -17.73 -5.63
C LYS A 79 -2.66 -16.50 -4.83
N GLU A 80 -1.84 -16.09 -3.86
CA GLU A 80 -2.18 -14.96 -3.00
C GLU A 80 -1.97 -13.61 -3.71
N TYR A 81 -0.95 -13.52 -4.57
CA TYR A 81 -0.48 -12.24 -5.09
C TYR A 81 -0.64 -12.03 -6.60
N ASN A 82 -1.15 -13.00 -7.36
CA ASN A 82 -1.41 -12.85 -8.81
C ASN A 82 -2.32 -11.65 -9.12
N ASP A 83 -3.42 -11.50 -8.39
CA ASP A 83 -4.38 -10.41 -8.54
C ASP A 83 -3.72 -9.05 -8.32
N ILE A 84 -2.85 -8.95 -7.30
CA ILE A 84 -2.11 -7.72 -6.98
C ILE A 84 -1.09 -7.42 -8.08
N ALA A 85 -0.37 -8.43 -8.57
CA ALA A 85 0.62 -8.25 -9.63
C ALA A 85 -0.03 -7.80 -10.95
N ILE A 86 -1.17 -8.40 -11.34
CA ILE A 86 -1.96 -7.97 -12.50
C ILE A 86 -2.44 -6.52 -12.30
N LEU A 87 -3.00 -6.20 -11.14
CA LEU A 87 -3.45 -4.84 -10.84
C LEU A 87 -2.30 -3.82 -11.01
N LYS A 88 -1.12 -4.13 -10.47
CA LYS A 88 0.05 -3.24 -10.57
C LYS A 88 0.63 -3.19 -11.97
N MET A 89 0.54 -4.27 -12.74
CA MET A 89 0.89 -4.24 -14.16
C MET A 89 -0.01 -3.28 -14.94
N LEU A 90 -1.32 -3.34 -14.72
CA LEU A 90 -2.25 -2.48 -15.44
C LEU A 90 -2.05 -1.00 -15.07
N GLU A 91 -1.76 -0.72 -13.80
CA GLU A 91 -1.55 0.63 -13.26
C GLU A 91 -0.20 1.23 -13.65
N TYR A 92 0.89 0.48 -13.46
CA TYR A 92 2.26 1.00 -13.59
C TYR A 92 3.00 0.51 -14.84
N LYS A 93 2.37 -0.35 -15.65
CA LYS A 93 2.94 -0.92 -16.88
C LYS A 93 4.25 -1.69 -16.63
N ILE A 94 4.32 -2.41 -15.51
CA ILE A 94 5.38 -3.37 -15.17
C ILE A 94 4.80 -4.78 -15.35
N PRO A 95 5.41 -5.71 -16.12
CA PRO A 95 4.86 -7.05 -16.32
C PRO A 95 4.49 -7.73 -14.99
N ALA A 96 3.32 -8.35 -14.92
CA ALA A 96 2.87 -9.09 -13.75
C ALA A 96 3.84 -10.24 -13.45
N SER A 97 4.38 -10.88 -14.49
CA SER A 97 5.41 -11.92 -14.41
C SER A 97 6.68 -11.43 -13.72
N ILE A 98 7.15 -10.22 -14.05
CA ILE A 98 8.32 -9.59 -13.42
C ILE A 98 8.03 -9.32 -11.95
N THR A 99 6.88 -8.70 -11.64
CA THR A 99 6.50 -8.38 -10.27
C THR A 99 6.41 -9.64 -9.40
N LEU A 100 5.77 -10.71 -9.89
CA LEU A 100 5.67 -11.98 -9.18
C LEU A 100 7.04 -12.66 -9.02
N ALA A 101 7.85 -12.72 -10.08
CA ALA A 101 9.16 -13.37 -10.02
C ALA A 101 10.11 -12.66 -9.06
N GLN A 102 10.12 -11.33 -9.04
CA GLN A 102 10.85 -10.56 -8.05
C GLN A 102 10.28 -10.81 -6.65
N GLY A 103 8.96 -10.73 -6.47
CA GLY A 103 8.33 -11.03 -5.17
C GLY A 103 8.72 -12.42 -4.63
N ILE A 104 8.66 -13.45 -5.47
CA ILE A 104 9.08 -14.82 -5.14
C ILE A 104 10.55 -14.86 -4.72
N LEU A 105 11.44 -14.30 -5.55
CA LEU A 105 12.88 -14.36 -5.34
C LEU A 105 13.33 -13.57 -4.09
N GLU A 106 12.86 -12.33 -3.95
CA GLU A 106 13.28 -11.40 -2.90
C GLU A 106 12.68 -11.75 -1.53
N SER A 107 11.50 -12.40 -1.51
CA SER A 107 10.81 -12.74 -0.26
C SER A 107 10.91 -14.20 0.16
N SER A 108 11.65 -15.03 -0.57
CA SER A 108 11.64 -16.50 -0.40
C SER A 108 10.22 -17.06 -0.45
N SER A 109 9.47 -16.71 -1.51
CA SER A 109 8.04 -17.05 -1.66
C SER A 109 7.19 -16.61 -0.45
N GLY A 110 7.46 -15.41 0.08
CA GLY A 110 6.74 -14.81 1.20
C GLY A 110 7.19 -15.27 2.59
N LEU A 111 8.18 -16.16 2.68
CA LEU A 111 8.62 -16.75 3.95
C LEU A 111 9.75 -15.99 4.64
N SER A 112 10.37 -15.02 3.97
CA SER A 112 11.41 -14.18 4.57
C SER A 112 10.88 -13.41 5.79
N ARG A 113 11.78 -13.08 6.72
CA ARG A 113 11.44 -12.29 7.90
C ARG A 113 10.81 -10.94 7.53
N LEU A 114 11.32 -10.28 6.49
CA LEU A 114 10.81 -8.99 6.04
C LEU A 114 9.38 -9.10 5.48
N ALA A 115 9.08 -10.14 4.69
CA ALA A 115 7.73 -10.40 4.23
C ALA A 115 6.78 -10.72 5.39
N VAL A 116 7.14 -11.67 6.25
CA VAL A 116 6.27 -12.14 7.33
C VAL A 116 6.03 -11.08 8.42
N LYS A 117 7.06 -10.33 8.82
CA LYS A 117 6.98 -9.39 9.96
C LYS A 117 6.67 -7.96 9.55
N ALA A 118 6.91 -7.59 8.29
CA ALA A 118 6.82 -6.21 7.84
C ALA A 118 6.08 -6.06 6.52
N ASN A 119 5.51 -7.14 5.97
CA ASN A 119 4.86 -7.17 4.65
C ASN A 119 5.76 -6.61 3.54
N ASN A 120 7.08 -6.66 3.70
CA ASN A 120 8.04 -6.10 2.76
C ASN A 120 8.58 -7.22 1.86
N HIS A 121 7.91 -7.44 0.74
CA HIS A 121 8.21 -8.53 -0.18
C HIS A 121 9.40 -8.28 -1.12
N PHE A 122 9.83 -7.03 -1.24
CA PHE A 122 10.86 -6.62 -2.21
C PHE A 122 12.13 -6.08 -1.54
N GLY A 123 12.26 -6.24 -0.23
CA GLY A 123 13.44 -5.80 0.52
C GLY A 123 13.68 -4.29 0.44
N ILE A 124 12.64 -3.46 0.31
CA ILE A 124 12.83 -2.02 0.12
C ILE A 124 13.38 -1.40 1.42
N LYS A 125 14.57 -0.80 1.32
CA LYS A 125 15.26 -0.12 2.43
C LYS A 125 14.58 1.22 2.78
N CYS A 126 14.73 1.64 4.03
CA CYS A 126 14.35 2.99 4.45
C CYS A 126 15.33 3.98 3.81
N HIS A 127 14.82 4.88 2.97
CA HIS A 127 15.60 6.00 2.44
C HIS A 127 15.28 7.28 3.20
N LYS A 128 16.02 8.37 2.93
CA LYS A 128 15.86 9.65 3.65
C LYS A 128 14.42 10.21 3.60
N SER A 129 13.66 9.90 2.55
CA SER A 129 12.27 10.33 2.39
C SER A 129 11.23 9.37 3.01
N TRP A 130 11.65 8.26 3.60
CA TRP A 130 10.73 7.32 4.23
C TRP A 130 10.35 7.78 5.63
N GLU A 131 9.08 8.16 5.80
CA GLU A 131 8.52 8.61 7.07
C GLU A 131 7.73 7.51 7.80
N GLY A 132 7.53 6.36 7.15
CA GLY A 132 6.77 5.23 7.70
C GLY A 132 7.55 4.41 8.72
N LYS A 133 6.89 3.37 9.26
CA LYS A 133 7.54 2.41 10.16
C LYS A 133 8.67 1.69 9.44
N GLY A 134 9.69 1.28 10.20
CA GLY A 134 10.77 0.45 9.71
C GLY A 134 11.00 -0.76 10.61
N ILE A 135 11.65 -1.78 10.06
CA ILE A 135 12.14 -2.95 10.78
C ILE A 135 13.65 -3.06 10.55
N ARG A 136 14.40 -3.44 11.60
CA ARG A 136 15.83 -3.70 11.49
C ARG A 136 16.09 -5.12 11.02
N HIS A 137 17.02 -5.28 10.09
CA HIS A 137 17.45 -6.56 9.53
C HIS A 137 18.89 -6.44 9.05
N ASP A 138 19.65 -7.53 9.12
CA ASP A 138 21.02 -7.59 8.61
C ASP A 138 20.95 -8.02 7.14
N ASP A 139 21.61 -7.28 6.25
CA ASP A 139 21.65 -7.54 4.81
C ASP A 139 23.06 -7.25 4.26
N ASP A 140 23.29 -6.07 3.65
CA ASP A 140 24.63 -5.63 3.25
C ASP A 140 25.44 -5.15 4.47
N ALA A 141 24.74 -4.52 5.41
CA ALA A 141 25.28 -4.06 6.69
C ALA A 141 24.40 -4.51 7.86
N ARG A 142 24.99 -4.48 9.06
CA ARG A 142 24.29 -4.85 10.29
C ARG A 142 23.21 -3.82 10.63
N GLN A 143 22.01 -4.29 10.94
CA GLN A 143 20.85 -3.51 11.37
C GLN A 143 20.46 -2.41 10.38
N GLU A 144 20.49 -2.72 9.10
CA GLU A 144 19.89 -1.85 8.09
C GLU A 144 18.39 -1.69 8.33
N CYS A 145 17.86 -0.51 7.97
CA CYS A 145 16.44 -0.22 8.08
C CYS A 145 15.73 -0.63 6.80
N PHE A 146 14.70 -1.45 6.94
CA PHE A 146 13.78 -1.83 5.88
C PHE A 146 12.39 -1.26 6.17
N ARG A 147 11.68 -0.86 5.13
CA ARG A 147 10.32 -0.33 5.26
C ARG A 147 9.40 -1.40 5.85
N HIS A 148 8.46 -0.96 6.68
CA HIS A 148 7.42 -1.80 7.24
C HIS A 148 6.06 -1.31 6.78
N TYR A 149 5.28 -2.23 6.22
CA TYR A 149 3.96 -1.98 5.67
C TYR A 149 2.88 -2.67 6.49
N ASN A 150 1.67 -2.11 6.47
CA ASN A 150 0.55 -2.73 7.16
C ASN A 150 -0.08 -3.86 6.33
N HIS A 151 0.13 -3.88 5.01
CA HIS A 151 -0.43 -4.87 4.10
C HIS A 151 0.52 -5.13 2.92
N PRO A 152 0.61 -6.36 2.37
CA PRO A 152 1.46 -6.68 1.22
C PRO A 152 1.30 -5.72 0.04
N LEU A 153 0.05 -5.37 -0.32
CA LEU A 153 -0.28 -4.40 -1.37
C LEU A 153 0.53 -3.10 -1.31
N GLU A 154 0.82 -2.58 -0.11
CA GLU A 154 1.62 -1.36 0.05
C GLU A 154 3.06 -1.56 -0.42
N SER A 155 3.66 -2.74 -0.15
CA SER A 155 5.00 -3.07 -0.65
C SER A 155 5.04 -3.28 -2.16
N PHE A 156 3.98 -3.87 -2.74
CA PHE A 156 3.85 -3.99 -4.20
C PHE A 156 3.69 -2.63 -4.86
N ASN A 157 2.93 -1.72 -4.24
CA ASN A 157 2.80 -0.35 -4.70
C ASN A 157 4.12 0.40 -4.63
N ASP A 158 4.82 0.31 -3.50
CA ASP A 158 6.11 0.97 -3.30
C ASP A 158 7.20 0.41 -4.22
N HIS A 159 7.19 -0.89 -4.50
CA HIS A 159 8.03 -1.50 -5.53
C HIS A 159 7.72 -0.95 -6.94
N SER A 160 6.43 -0.79 -7.26
CA SER A 160 6.02 -0.23 -8.54
C SER A 160 6.48 1.21 -8.70
N LEU A 161 6.27 2.05 -7.69
CA LEU A 161 6.78 3.43 -7.63
C LEU A 161 8.30 3.48 -7.70
N PHE A 162 8.99 2.55 -7.02
CA PHE A 162 10.45 2.47 -7.07
C PHE A 162 10.97 2.28 -8.50
N LEU A 163 10.29 1.47 -9.32
CA LEU A 163 10.66 1.25 -10.72
C LEU A 163 10.23 2.40 -11.62
N THR A 164 9.04 2.98 -11.42
CA THR A 164 8.52 4.05 -12.30
C THR A 164 9.15 5.42 -12.04
N GLU A 165 9.43 5.78 -10.79
CA GLU A 165 9.88 7.14 -10.45
C GLU A 165 11.38 7.35 -10.68
N ARG A 166 12.17 6.27 -10.77
CA ARG A 166 13.63 6.35 -10.87
C ARG A 166 14.08 6.28 -12.32
N LYS A 167 14.61 7.41 -12.82
CA LYS A 167 15.12 7.59 -14.20
C LYS A 167 15.98 6.44 -14.73
N ARG A 168 16.78 5.77 -13.89
CA ARG A 168 17.63 4.64 -14.30
C ARG A 168 16.85 3.45 -14.89
N TYR A 169 15.57 3.31 -14.55
CA TYR A 169 14.69 2.26 -15.03
C TYR A 169 13.80 2.70 -16.20
N ALA A 170 13.84 3.97 -16.61
CA ALA A 170 12.91 4.53 -17.60
C ALA A 170 12.89 3.72 -18.92
N GLY A 171 14.05 3.27 -19.40
CA GLY A 171 14.14 2.47 -20.63
C GLY A 171 13.51 1.07 -20.56
N LEU A 172 13.10 0.60 -19.37
CA LEU A 172 12.29 -0.62 -19.25
C LEU A 172 10.88 -0.42 -19.81
N PHE A 173 10.34 0.79 -19.68
CA PHE A 173 8.97 1.11 -20.06
C PHE A 173 8.79 1.33 -21.57
N ASP A 174 9.88 1.31 -22.33
CA ASP A 174 9.87 1.24 -23.80
C ASP A 174 9.65 -0.20 -24.30
N LEU A 175 9.80 -1.21 -23.42
CA LEU A 175 9.62 -2.61 -23.75
C LEU A 175 8.13 -2.99 -23.71
N LYS A 176 7.76 -3.98 -24.53
CA LYS A 176 6.42 -4.58 -24.45
C LYS A 176 6.21 -5.22 -23.08
N LEU A 177 4.98 -5.18 -22.57
CA LEU A 177 4.62 -5.86 -21.32
C LEU A 177 4.88 -7.37 -21.37
N THR A 178 4.79 -7.98 -22.55
CA THR A 178 5.07 -9.41 -22.74
C THR A 178 6.57 -9.74 -22.87
N ASP A 179 7.46 -8.75 -22.93
CA ASP A 179 8.92 -8.97 -23.05
C ASP A 179 9.60 -9.11 -21.68
N TYR A 180 9.16 -10.06 -20.87
CA TYR A 180 9.74 -10.31 -19.56
C TYR A 180 11.25 -10.64 -19.63
N LYS A 181 11.74 -11.19 -20.76
CA LYS A 181 13.18 -11.46 -20.98
C LYS A 181 13.97 -10.17 -21.13
N GLY A 182 13.46 -9.22 -21.91
CA GLY A 182 13.99 -7.86 -22.03
C GLY A 182 13.97 -7.14 -20.69
N TRP A 183 12.84 -7.22 -19.97
CA TRP A 183 12.70 -6.64 -18.63
C TRP A 183 13.73 -7.19 -17.64
N ALA A 184 13.88 -8.51 -17.54
CA ALA A 184 14.84 -9.14 -16.63
C ALA A 184 16.29 -8.71 -16.91
N LYS A 185 16.68 -8.63 -18.20
CA LYS A 185 18.00 -8.12 -18.62
C LYS A 185 18.16 -6.63 -18.33
N GLY A 186 17.10 -5.85 -18.63
CA GLY A 186 17.06 -4.41 -18.41
C GLY A 186 17.15 -4.04 -16.94
N LEU A 187 16.49 -4.76 -16.04
CA LEU A 187 16.58 -4.56 -14.58
C LEU A 187 18.02 -4.72 -14.10
N LYS A 188 18.71 -5.77 -14.56
CA LYS A 188 20.13 -5.97 -14.24
C LYS A 188 21.01 -4.87 -14.82
N LYS A 189 20.81 -4.49 -16.08
CA LYS A 189 21.57 -3.41 -16.76
C LYS A 189 21.35 -2.07 -16.07
N ALA A 190 20.13 -1.78 -15.67
CA ALA A 190 19.75 -0.60 -14.92
C ALA A 190 20.34 -0.63 -13.50
N GLY A 191 20.75 -1.79 -13.00
CA GLY A 191 21.45 -2.00 -11.72
C GLY A 191 20.52 -2.19 -10.53
N TYR A 192 19.41 -2.91 -10.75
CA TYR A 192 18.52 -3.39 -9.70
C TYR A 192 19.23 -4.38 -8.76
N ALA A 193 20.00 -5.32 -9.35
CA ALA A 193 20.76 -6.34 -8.61
C ALA A 193 22.23 -6.38 -9.04
N THR A 194 23.11 -6.75 -8.12
CA THR A 194 24.55 -6.93 -8.40
C THR A 194 24.85 -8.29 -9.04
N ASP A 195 24.11 -9.35 -8.68
CA ASP A 195 24.31 -10.72 -9.19
C ASP A 195 24.16 -10.80 -10.73
N PRO A 196 25.21 -11.21 -11.47
CA PRO A 196 25.14 -11.36 -12.92
C PRO A 196 24.10 -12.40 -13.39
N ARG A 197 23.72 -13.36 -12.54
CA ARG A 197 22.71 -14.37 -12.83
C ARG A 197 21.28 -13.90 -12.58
N TYR A 198 21.08 -12.67 -12.08
CA TYR A 198 19.75 -12.15 -11.74
C TYR A 198 18.74 -12.29 -12.90
N PRO A 199 19.05 -11.91 -14.16
CA PRO A 199 18.12 -12.09 -15.26
C PRO A 199 17.73 -13.56 -15.46
N LYS A 200 18.71 -14.47 -15.37
CA LYS A 200 18.47 -15.91 -15.52
C LYS A 200 17.56 -16.43 -14.42
N LYS A 201 17.75 -16.01 -13.16
CA LYS A 201 16.87 -16.42 -12.04
C LYS A 201 15.43 -15.99 -12.27
N LEU A 202 15.21 -14.74 -12.67
CA LEU A 202 13.85 -14.24 -12.97
C LEU A 202 13.23 -15.02 -14.14
N ILE A 203 13.94 -15.15 -15.25
CA ILE A 203 13.44 -15.88 -16.43
C ILE A 203 13.11 -17.33 -16.07
N THR A 204 13.97 -18.02 -15.30
CA THR A 204 13.69 -19.39 -14.86
C THR A 204 12.44 -19.47 -13.99
N LEU A 205 12.22 -18.54 -13.05
CA LEU A 205 10.98 -18.51 -12.27
C LEU A 205 9.75 -18.25 -13.16
N ILE A 206 9.85 -17.28 -14.07
CA ILE A 206 8.76 -16.91 -14.98
C ILE A 206 8.38 -18.07 -15.89
N GLU A 207 9.36 -18.78 -16.45
CA GLU A 207 9.11 -19.92 -17.34
C GLU A 207 8.63 -21.15 -16.56
N ALA A 208 9.23 -21.47 -15.40
CA ALA A 208 8.85 -22.65 -14.61
C ALA A 208 7.42 -22.57 -14.05
N TYR A 209 6.99 -21.36 -13.68
CA TYR A 209 5.64 -21.11 -13.14
C TYR A 209 4.70 -20.45 -14.16
N GLU A 210 5.11 -20.38 -15.42
CA GLU A 210 4.36 -19.76 -16.53
C GLU A 210 3.77 -18.38 -16.18
N LEU A 211 4.51 -17.58 -15.40
CA LEU A 211 4.03 -16.30 -14.88
C LEU A 211 3.74 -15.29 -16.00
N TYR A 212 4.35 -15.48 -17.18
CA TYR A 212 4.10 -14.67 -18.37
C TYR A 212 2.65 -14.74 -18.85
N LYS A 213 1.88 -15.78 -18.49
CA LYS A 213 0.44 -15.83 -18.79
C LYS A 213 -0.35 -14.71 -18.10
N TYR A 214 0.14 -14.21 -16.96
CA TYR A 214 -0.48 -13.06 -16.30
C TYR A 214 -0.21 -11.74 -17.02
N ASP A 215 0.78 -11.68 -17.93
CA ASP A 215 1.08 -10.48 -18.71
C ASP A 215 0.06 -10.22 -19.84
N GLU A 216 -0.76 -11.22 -20.16
CA GLU A 216 -1.81 -11.14 -21.20
C GLU A 216 -3.11 -10.52 -20.69
N PHE A 217 -3.22 -10.29 -19.38
CA PHE A 217 -4.39 -9.65 -18.78
C PHE A 217 -4.45 -8.16 -19.11
N ASP A 218 -5.63 -7.68 -19.45
CA ASP A 218 -5.92 -6.27 -19.70
C ASP A 218 -6.98 -5.72 -18.73
N GLU A 219 -7.37 -4.45 -18.92
CA GLU A 219 -8.33 -3.77 -18.05
C GLU A 219 -9.72 -4.44 -18.06
N THR A 220 -10.09 -5.17 -19.12
CA THR A 220 -11.40 -5.84 -19.20
C THR A 220 -11.56 -6.92 -18.13
N PHE A 221 -10.45 -7.55 -17.69
CA PHE A 221 -10.44 -8.58 -16.66
C PHE A 221 -10.64 -8.04 -15.24
N LEU A 222 -10.24 -6.79 -14.98
CA LEU A 222 -10.63 -6.12 -13.72
C LEU A 222 -12.17 -6.03 -13.65
N TYR A 223 -12.83 -5.87 -14.78
CA TYR A 223 -14.28 -5.67 -14.84
C TYR A 223 -15.07 -6.98 -15.02
N SER A 224 -14.46 -8.08 -15.47
CA SER A 224 -15.07 -9.43 -15.53
C SER A 224 -15.06 -10.18 -14.20
N GLY A 225 -14.15 -9.83 -13.28
CA GLY A 225 -13.97 -10.52 -12.01
C GLY A 225 -15.26 -10.64 -11.19
N THR A 226 -15.54 -11.85 -10.71
CA THR A 226 -16.57 -12.09 -9.70
C THR A 226 -16.10 -11.43 -8.41
N VAL A 227 -16.88 -10.51 -7.87
CA VAL A 227 -16.58 -9.93 -6.57
C VAL A 227 -16.78 -11.01 -5.52
N VAL A 228 -15.69 -11.62 -5.06
CA VAL A 228 -15.75 -12.69 -4.07
C VAL A 228 -16.05 -12.08 -2.71
N LYS A 229 -17.05 -12.65 -2.07
CA LYS A 229 -17.44 -12.35 -0.70
C LYS A 229 -16.44 -13.02 0.25
N LYS A 230 -15.40 -12.31 0.68
CA LYS A 230 -14.50 -12.78 1.75
C LYS A 230 -15.14 -12.51 3.10
N GLU A 231 -15.19 -13.51 4.00
CA GLU A 231 -15.66 -13.26 5.36
C GLU A 231 -14.79 -12.17 6.01
N VAL A 232 -15.47 -11.13 6.49
CA VAL A 232 -14.83 -10.02 7.20
C VAL A 232 -14.32 -10.54 8.53
N ALA A 233 -13.07 -10.23 8.90
CA ALA A 233 -12.59 -10.44 10.27
C ALA A 233 -13.56 -9.76 11.25
N ARG A 234 -13.91 -10.40 12.38
CA ARG A 234 -14.95 -9.90 13.33
C ARG A 234 -14.80 -8.43 13.75
N ASN A 235 -13.60 -7.84 13.61
CA ASN A 235 -13.25 -6.48 14.02
C ASN A 235 -12.91 -5.52 12.86
N ALA A 236 -13.27 -5.85 11.61
CA ALA A 236 -12.92 -4.98 10.49
C ALA A 236 -13.49 -3.58 10.65
N ARG A 237 -12.68 -2.60 10.30
CA ARG A 237 -13.04 -1.19 10.38
C ARG A 237 -13.62 -0.74 9.05
N TYR A 238 -14.65 0.09 9.12
CA TYR A 238 -15.24 0.71 7.96
C TYR A 238 -15.60 2.17 8.24
N ILE A 239 -15.80 2.92 7.16
CA ILE A 239 -16.34 4.28 7.14
C ILE A 239 -17.64 4.28 6.35
N VAL A 240 -18.53 5.21 6.66
CA VAL A 240 -19.76 5.44 5.89
C VAL A 240 -19.57 6.73 5.11
N VAL A 241 -19.67 6.65 3.79
CA VAL A 241 -19.51 7.78 2.87
C VAL A 241 -20.57 8.84 3.18
N ARG A 242 -20.15 10.09 3.37
CA ARG A 242 -21.00 11.25 3.62
C ARG A 242 -21.04 12.17 2.41
N LYS A 243 -22.02 13.07 2.38
CA LYS A 243 -22.09 14.11 1.33
C LYS A 243 -20.81 14.96 1.36
N GLY A 244 -20.12 15.03 0.22
CA GLY A 244 -18.85 15.76 0.07
C GLY A 244 -17.60 14.91 0.29
N ASP A 245 -17.74 13.64 0.67
CA ASP A 245 -16.60 12.72 0.69
C ASP A 245 -16.16 12.35 -0.73
N THR A 246 -14.85 12.14 -0.88
CA THR A 246 -14.22 11.58 -2.08
C THR A 246 -13.36 10.40 -1.64
N LEU A 247 -13.07 9.45 -2.52
CA LEU A 247 -12.12 8.39 -2.17
C LEU A 247 -10.77 8.95 -1.71
N TYR A 248 -10.32 10.06 -2.31
CA TYR A 248 -9.09 10.72 -1.89
C TYR A 248 -9.17 11.23 -0.43
N SER A 249 -10.21 11.98 -0.08
CA SER A 249 -10.36 12.49 1.29
C SER A 249 -10.52 11.35 2.30
N LEU A 250 -11.27 10.31 1.93
CA LEU A 250 -11.50 9.14 2.78
C LEU A 250 -10.24 8.31 2.98
N ALA A 251 -9.49 8.04 1.91
CA ALA A 251 -8.23 7.31 1.99
C ALA A 251 -7.20 8.09 2.80
N LYS A 252 -7.00 9.38 2.49
CA LYS A 252 -6.08 10.26 3.20
C LYS A 252 -6.38 10.34 4.70
N ASN A 253 -7.64 10.52 5.08
CA ASN A 253 -8.06 10.64 6.47
C ASN A 253 -7.87 9.33 7.28
N ASN A 254 -7.73 8.19 6.59
CA ASN A 254 -7.55 6.88 7.21
C ASN A 254 -6.15 6.30 6.95
N ASN A 255 -5.19 7.11 6.50
CA ASN A 255 -3.83 6.69 6.16
C ASN A 255 -3.78 5.50 5.17
N LEU A 256 -4.66 5.53 4.17
CA LEU A 256 -4.68 4.58 3.05
C LEU A 256 -4.35 5.31 1.75
N SER A 257 -3.84 4.57 0.76
CA SER A 257 -3.93 5.01 -0.62
C SER A 257 -5.36 4.82 -1.13
N VAL A 258 -5.77 5.61 -2.13
CA VAL A 258 -7.04 5.42 -2.82
C VAL A 258 -7.14 4.00 -3.37
N ASP A 259 -6.05 3.44 -3.85
CA ASP A 259 -6.03 2.10 -4.46
C ASP A 259 -6.22 1.00 -3.43
N LYS A 260 -5.62 1.13 -2.24
CA LYS A 260 -5.88 0.20 -1.14
C LYS A 260 -7.34 0.27 -0.71
N LEU A 261 -7.91 1.48 -0.62
CA LEU A 261 -9.32 1.65 -0.29
C LEU A 261 -10.23 1.04 -1.37
N LYS A 262 -9.90 1.21 -2.65
CA LYS A 262 -10.65 0.60 -3.76
C LYS A 262 -10.55 -0.91 -3.73
N TRP A 263 -9.34 -1.45 -3.59
CA TRP A 263 -9.08 -2.88 -3.57
C TRP A 263 -9.81 -3.59 -2.42
N LEU A 264 -9.75 -3.01 -1.20
CA LEU A 264 -10.47 -3.52 -0.03
C LEU A 264 -11.99 -3.56 -0.22
N ASN A 265 -12.54 -2.77 -1.14
CA ASN A 265 -13.97 -2.62 -1.33
C ASN A 265 -14.46 -3.09 -2.71
N GLY A 266 -13.55 -3.64 -3.53
CA GLY A 266 -13.84 -4.07 -4.90
C GLY A 266 -14.36 -2.93 -5.76
N LEU A 267 -13.90 -1.69 -5.49
CA LEU A 267 -14.33 -0.51 -6.24
C LEU A 267 -13.63 -0.44 -7.59
N LYS A 268 -14.44 -0.45 -8.64
CA LYS A 268 -14.04 -0.40 -10.05
C LYS A 268 -13.70 1.02 -10.53
N SER A 269 -14.17 2.05 -9.84
CA SER A 269 -13.96 3.45 -10.18
C SER A 269 -13.81 4.30 -8.91
N ASN A 270 -13.69 5.62 -9.07
CA ASN A 270 -13.67 6.55 -7.95
C ASN A 270 -15.07 6.95 -7.46
N ASN A 271 -16.11 6.38 -8.07
CA ASN A 271 -17.49 6.69 -7.73
C ASN A 271 -17.85 5.98 -6.43
N ILE A 272 -18.39 6.75 -5.49
CA ILE A 272 -18.87 6.29 -4.20
C ILE A 272 -20.21 6.96 -3.90
N ASP A 273 -21.11 6.20 -3.30
CA ASP A 273 -22.46 6.65 -2.99
C ASP A 273 -22.56 7.09 -1.53
N VAL A 274 -23.30 8.17 -1.26
CA VAL A 274 -23.60 8.58 0.11
C VAL A 274 -24.32 7.44 0.84
N GLY A 275 -23.82 7.09 2.03
CA GLY A 275 -24.31 5.95 2.82
C GLY A 275 -23.59 4.63 2.53
N GLN A 276 -22.74 4.56 1.50
CA GLN A 276 -21.93 3.38 1.21
C GLN A 276 -20.94 3.09 2.35
N LYS A 277 -20.83 1.82 2.75
CA LYS A 277 -19.79 1.37 3.70
C LYS A 277 -18.52 1.04 2.92
N LEU A 278 -17.41 1.64 3.31
CA LEU A 278 -16.08 1.32 2.80
C LEU A 278 -15.20 0.77 3.93
N TYR A 279 -14.75 -0.46 3.79
CA TYR A 279 -13.80 -1.12 4.69
C TYR A 279 -12.41 -0.53 4.52
N ILE A 280 -11.73 -0.32 5.65
CA ILE A 280 -10.41 0.32 5.72
C ILE A 280 -9.36 -0.58 6.39
N GLU A 281 -9.78 -1.64 7.07
CA GLU A 281 -8.94 -2.64 7.76
C GLU A 281 -9.75 -3.92 8.00
#